data_AF-A0A496YNW4-F1
#
_entry.id   AF-A0A496YNW4-F1
#
_cell.length_a   1.000
_cell.length_b   1.000
_cell.length_c   1.000
_cell.angle_alpha   90.00
_cell.angle_beta   90.00
_cell.angle_gamma   90.00
#
_symmetry.space_group_name_H-M   'P 1'
#
loop_
_entity.id
_entity.type
_entity.pdbx_description
1 polymer ?
#
loop_
_entity_poly.entity_id
_entity_poly.type
_entity_poly.pdbx_seq_one_letter_code
_entity_poly.pdbx_strand_id
1 'polypeptide(L)'
;MHNDFDTHEDIWIPTQCGRCYAQCGIKVRRVNGVAVKIEGIPGSTLGSEGGLCGKGTAGLQVLYDPNRLNRPLRRTNPDKGLHVDPKWKVISWEEALSEIVDRLKGVIEDDPKKILLQGTT
;
A
#
# COMPACT_ATOMS: atom_id res chain seq x y z
N MET A 1 -1.49 -27.64 22.23
CA MET A 1 -1.80 -27.71 20.79
C MET A 1 -3.04 -26.85 20.61
N HIS A 2 -2.86 -25.54 20.36
CA HIS A 2 -4.00 -24.68 20.05
C HIS A 2 -4.48 -25.04 18.66
N ASN A 3 -5.76 -25.30 18.52
CA ASN A 3 -6.35 -25.59 17.22
C ASN A 3 -6.34 -24.27 16.43
N ASP A 4 -5.76 -24.25 15.22
CA ASP A 4 -5.62 -23.03 14.40
C ASP A 4 -6.98 -22.40 13.99
N PHE A 5 -8.09 -23.02 14.38
CA PHE A 5 -9.46 -22.60 14.09
C PHE A 5 -10.16 -21.86 15.24
N ASP A 6 -9.55 -21.75 16.43
CA ASP A 6 -10.17 -21.04 17.54
C ASP A 6 -10.04 -19.52 17.37
N THR A 7 -11.17 -18.81 17.34
CA THR A 7 -11.23 -17.34 17.35
C THR A 7 -10.84 -16.83 18.75
N HIS A 8 -9.64 -16.27 18.88
CA HIS A 8 -9.16 -15.63 20.11
C HIS A 8 -9.16 -14.10 20.02
N GLU A 9 -9.33 -13.55 18.81
CA GLU A 9 -9.48 -12.13 18.58
C GLU A 9 -10.47 -11.87 17.43
N ASP A 10 -11.45 -11.00 17.66
CA ASP A 10 -12.39 -10.51 16.64
C ASP A 10 -12.73 -9.05 16.92
N ILE A 11 -12.08 -8.14 16.19
CA ILE A 11 -12.13 -6.70 16.46
C ILE A 11 -12.46 -5.91 15.20
N TRP A 12 -13.10 -4.76 15.38
CA TRP A 12 -13.32 -3.78 14.32
C TRP A 12 -12.36 -2.61 14.49
N ILE A 13 -11.56 -2.36 13.46
CA ILE A 13 -10.54 -1.30 13.46
C ILE A 13 -11.00 -0.19 12.52
N PRO A 14 -11.22 1.04 13.01
CA PRO A 14 -11.59 2.17 12.16
C PRO A 14 -10.39 2.61 11.31
N THR A 15 -10.66 2.94 10.05
CA THR A 15 -9.70 3.49 9.09
C THR A 15 -10.44 4.22 7.97
N GLN A 16 -9.77 4.51 6.86
CA GLN A 16 -10.30 5.32 5.77
C GLN A 16 -10.11 4.59 4.44
N CYS A 17 -11.12 4.65 3.58
CA CYS A 17 -11.04 4.15 2.22
C CYS A 17 -10.22 5.11 1.35
N GLY A 18 -9.04 4.70 0.90
CA GLY A 18 -8.15 5.48 0.02
C GLY A 18 -8.33 5.20 -1.48
N ARG A 19 -9.46 4.64 -1.92
CA ARG A 19 -9.65 4.20 -3.32
C ARG A 19 -9.99 5.32 -4.30
N CYS A 20 -10.60 6.40 -3.82
CA CYS A 20 -10.91 7.58 -4.60
C CYS A 20 -10.91 8.80 -3.67
N TYR A 21 -11.13 9.97 -4.26
CA TYR A 21 -11.18 11.25 -3.55
C TYR A 21 -12.30 11.36 -2.50
N ALA A 22 -13.31 10.47 -2.52
CA ALA A 22 -14.41 10.51 -1.55
C ALA A 22 -13.97 10.14 -0.12
N GLN A 23 -12.89 9.37 0.04
CA GLN A 23 -12.26 9.19 1.35
C GLN A 23 -13.19 8.66 2.46
N CYS A 24 -14.11 7.74 2.13
CA CYS A 24 -15.15 7.25 3.06
C CYS A 24 -14.57 6.67 4.36
N GLY A 25 -15.22 6.97 5.48
CA GLY A 25 -14.93 6.35 6.77
C GLY A 25 -15.33 4.87 6.78
N ILE A 26 -14.38 3.98 7.07
CA ILE A 26 -14.58 2.53 7.05
C ILE A 26 -14.07 1.87 8.32
N LYS A 27 -14.58 0.69 8.62
CA LYS A 27 -14.06 -0.20 9.66
C LYS A 27 -13.71 -1.54 9.03
N VAL A 28 -12.59 -2.12 9.46
CA VAL A 28 -12.11 -3.42 9.00
C VAL A 28 -12.25 -4.41 10.14
N ARG A 29 -12.95 -5.52 9.91
CA ARG A 29 -13.00 -6.64 10.84
C ARG A 29 -11.72 -7.44 10.71
N ARG A 30 -10.99 -7.58 11.82
CA ARG A 30 -9.81 -8.43 11.94
C ARG A 30 -10.13 -9.61 12.85
N VAL A 31 -9.94 -10.81 12.35
CA VAL A 31 -10.10 -12.06 13.11
C VAL A 31 -8.75 -12.76 13.16
N ASN A 32 -8.24 -13.04 14.36
CA ASN A 32 -6.95 -13.69 14.58
C ASN A 32 -5.81 -13.09 13.72
N GLY A 33 -5.70 -11.75 13.68
CA GLY A 33 -4.69 -11.05 12.88
C GLY A 33 -4.99 -10.90 11.38
N VAL A 34 -6.05 -11.52 10.85
CA VAL A 34 -6.41 -11.51 9.43
C VAL A 34 -7.58 -10.55 9.17
N ALA A 35 -7.45 -9.64 8.19
CA ALA A 35 -8.53 -8.74 7.79
C ALA A 35 -9.54 -9.50 6.91
N VAL A 36 -10.79 -9.64 7.38
CA VAL A 36 -11.79 -10.52 6.74
C VAL A 36 -13.01 -9.78 6.19
N LYS A 37 -13.27 -8.56 6.64
CA LYS A 37 -14.41 -7.76 6.15
C LYS A 37 -14.15 -6.27 6.22
N ILE A 38 -14.74 -5.51 5.31
CA ILE A 38 -14.75 -4.03 5.32
C ILE A 38 -16.19 -3.54 5.26
N GLU A 39 -16.53 -2.58 6.12
CA GLU A 39 -17.83 -1.91 6.14
C GLU A 39 -17.64 -0.39 6.27
N GLY A 40 -18.64 0.38 5.84
CA GLY A 40 -18.73 1.80 6.18
C GLY A 40 -18.98 1.99 7.68
N ILE A 41 -18.57 3.13 8.22
CA ILE A 41 -18.88 3.53 9.61
C ILE A 41 -20.21 4.30 9.61
N PRO A 42 -21.30 3.76 10.17
CA PRO A 42 -22.57 4.47 10.22
C PRO A 42 -22.44 5.84 10.90
N GLY A 43 -23.05 6.88 10.30
CA GLY A 43 -22.99 8.24 10.82
C GLY A 43 -21.63 8.94 10.65
N SER A 44 -20.66 8.32 9.96
CA SER A 44 -19.44 9.02 9.59
C SER A 44 -19.75 10.15 8.62
N THR A 45 -19.22 11.34 8.88
CA THR A 45 -19.30 12.49 7.96
C THR A 45 -18.27 12.42 6.82
N LEU A 46 -17.45 11.36 6.77
CA LEU A 46 -16.46 11.14 5.71
C LEU A 46 -17.06 10.38 4.54
N GLY A 47 -16.82 10.87 3.33
CA GLY A 47 -17.25 10.25 2.08
C GLY A 47 -18.76 10.01 2.03
N SER A 48 -19.16 8.76 1.84
CA SER A 48 -20.55 8.34 1.57
C SER A 48 -21.47 8.33 2.80
N GLU A 49 -21.23 9.18 3.78
CA GLU A 49 -22.06 9.33 4.99
C GLU A 49 -22.34 8.00 5.73
N GLY A 50 -21.32 7.15 5.79
CA GLY A 50 -21.39 5.80 6.38
C GLY A 50 -21.80 4.67 5.43
N GLY A 51 -22.13 4.98 4.18
CA GLY A 51 -22.20 3.99 3.10
C GLY A 51 -20.81 3.50 2.67
N LEU A 52 -20.76 2.48 1.80
CA LEU A 52 -19.53 2.01 1.16
C LEU A 52 -19.82 1.42 -0.22
N CYS A 53 -19.15 1.90 -1.26
CA CYS A 53 -19.32 1.36 -2.62
C CYS A 53 -18.55 0.05 -2.83
N GLY A 54 -18.84 -0.68 -3.93
CA GLY A 54 -18.21 -1.96 -4.26
C GLY A 54 -16.68 -1.94 -4.34
N LYS A 55 -16.07 -0.80 -4.72
CA LYS A 55 -14.60 -0.65 -4.73
C LYS A 55 -14.01 -0.71 -3.31
N GLY A 56 -14.72 -0.15 -2.34
CA GLY A 56 -14.31 -0.10 -0.94
C GLY A 56 -14.47 -1.46 -0.26
N THR A 57 -15.57 -2.17 -0.52
CA THR A 57 -15.79 -3.52 -0.01
C THR A 57 -14.78 -4.53 -0.59
N ALA A 58 -14.38 -4.35 -1.86
CA ALA A 58 -13.32 -5.12 -2.52
C ALA A 58 -11.89 -4.75 -2.04
N GLY A 59 -11.75 -3.91 -1.00
CA GLY A 59 -10.46 -3.46 -0.45
C GLY A 59 -9.45 -4.58 -0.18
N LEU A 60 -9.94 -5.70 0.38
CA LEU A 60 -9.13 -6.86 0.78
C LEU A 60 -8.43 -7.55 -0.39
N GLN A 61 -8.99 -7.50 -1.61
CA GLN A 61 -8.38 -8.14 -2.78
C GLN A 61 -7.02 -7.52 -3.14
N VAL A 62 -6.81 -6.24 -2.85
CA VAL A 62 -5.50 -5.58 -3.06
C VAL A 62 -4.53 -5.88 -1.92
N LEU A 63 -5.03 -6.05 -0.69
CA LEU A 63 -4.18 -6.45 0.43
C LEU A 63 -3.61 -7.86 0.21
N TYR A 64 -4.45 -8.76 -0.31
CA TYR A 64 -4.13 -10.17 -0.51
C TYR A 64 -3.84 -10.53 -1.98
N ASP A 65 -3.51 -9.55 -2.83
CA ASP A 65 -3.12 -9.83 -4.21
C ASP A 65 -1.86 -10.72 -4.21
N PRO A 66 -1.88 -11.91 -4.86
CA PRO A 66 -0.73 -12.81 -4.89
C PRO A 66 0.50 -12.22 -5.58
N ASN A 67 0.32 -11.18 -6.39
CA ASN A 67 1.40 -10.47 -7.10
C ASN A 67 1.86 -9.21 -6.37
N ARG A 68 1.37 -8.94 -5.15
CA ARG A 68 1.75 -7.75 -4.38
C ARG A 68 3.25 -7.76 -4.07
N LEU A 69 3.94 -6.68 -4.44
CA LEU A 69 5.34 -6.48 -4.06
C LEU A 69 5.47 -6.32 -2.54
N ASN A 70 6.27 -7.19 -1.92
CA ASN A 70 6.47 -7.25 -0.46
C ASN A 70 7.93 -6.98 -0.04
N ARG A 71 8.80 -6.69 -1.01
CA ARG A 71 10.23 -6.40 -0.85
C ARG A 71 10.66 -5.31 -1.85
N PRO A 72 11.67 -4.48 -1.52
CA PRO A 72 12.30 -3.59 -2.48
C PRO A 72 12.96 -4.35 -3.64
N LEU A 73 12.90 -3.77 -4.84
CA LEU A 73 13.49 -4.32 -6.06
C LEU A 73 14.44 -3.30 -6.70
N ARG A 74 15.56 -3.78 -7.23
CA ARG A 74 16.53 -3.00 -8.00
C ARG A 74 16.55 -3.49 -9.44
N ARG A 75 16.49 -2.55 -10.39
CA ARG A 75 16.68 -2.83 -11.81
C ARG A 75 18.15 -3.18 -12.05
N THR A 76 18.43 -4.21 -12.84
CA THR A 76 19.82 -4.57 -13.20
C THR A 76 20.14 -4.35 -14.67
N ASN A 77 19.13 -4.26 -15.55
CA ASN A 77 19.32 -3.83 -16.93
C ASN A 77 19.44 -2.29 -17.00
N PRO A 78 20.51 -1.71 -17.58
CA PRO A 78 20.65 -0.27 -17.73
C PRO A 78 19.64 0.36 -18.70
N ASP A 79 19.13 -0.39 -19.68
CA ASP A 79 18.18 0.09 -20.68
C ASP A 79 16.76 0.25 -20.11
N LYS A 80 16.04 1.30 -20.54
CA LYS A 80 14.66 1.60 -20.13
C LYS A 80 13.74 1.65 -21.35
N GLY A 81 12.56 1.04 -21.26
CA GLY A 81 11.54 1.11 -22.30
C GLY A 81 10.36 0.18 -22.03
N LEU A 82 9.25 0.38 -22.75
CA LEU A 82 8.01 -0.40 -22.58
C LEU A 82 8.19 -1.91 -22.82
N HIS A 83 9.13 -2.27 -23.70
CA HIS A 83 9.41 -3.65 -24.09
C HIS A 83 10.80 -4.13 -23.65
N VAL A 84 11.43 -3.41 -22.72
CA VAL A 84 12.75 -3.75 -22.19
C VAL A 84 12.56 -4.43 -20.83
N ASP A 85 13.04 -5.67 -20.72
CA ASP A 85 13.02 -6.39 -19.44
C ASP A 85 13.96 -5.70 -18.43
N PRO A 86 13.44 -5.17 -17.29
CA PRO A 86 14.26 -4.48 -16.30
C PRO A 86 15.23 -5.40 -15.53
N LYS A 87 15.02 -6.73 -15.59
CA LYS A 87 15.80 -7.72 -14.82
C LYS A 87 15.85 -7.35 -13.32
N TRP A 88 14.68 -7.31 -12.68
CA TRP A 88 14.57 -6.96 -11.27
C TRP A 88 15.29 -7.95 -10.35
N LYS A 89 16.01 -7.45 -9.36
CA LYS A 89 16.63 -8.20 -8.28
C LYS A 89 16.08 -7.71 -6.94
N VAL A 90 15.76 -8.64 -6.03
CA VAL A 90 15.37 -8.31 -4.64
C VAL A 90 16.57 -7.75 -3.89
N ILE A 91 16.35 -6.67 -3.13
CA ILE A 91 17.34 -6.04 -2.26
C ILE A 91 16.73 -5.74 -0.89
N SER A 92 17.57 -5.45 0.10
CA SER A 92 17.13 -5.02 1.43
C SER A 92 16.59 -3.59 1.42
N TRP A 93 15.82 -3.25 2.46
CA TRP A 93 15.37 -1.87 2.68
C TRP A 93 16.53 -0.90 2.92
N GLU A 94 17.57 -1.34 3.64
CA GLU A 94 18.75 -0.54 3.92
C GLU A 94 19.53 -0.20 2.63
N GLU A 95 19.73 -1.19 1.76
CA GLU A 95 20.37 -0.96 0.44
C GLU A 95 19.52 -0.03 -0.43
N ALA A 96 18.20 -0.23 -0.48
CA ALA A 96 17.30 0.56 -1.31
C ALA A 96 17.29 2.04 -0.89
N LEU A 97 17.16 2.29 0.42
CA LEU A 97 17.14 3.64 0.96
C LEU A 97 18.48 4.33 0.81
N SER A 98 19.59 3.63 1.08
CA SER A 98 20.94 4.18 0.90
C SER A 98 21.18 4.62 -0.54
N GLU A 99 20.87 3.76 -1.52
CA GLU A 99 21.04 4.07 -2.95
C GLU A 99 20.19 5.27 -3.40
N ILE A 100 18.96 5.41 -2.87
CA ILE A 100 18.09 6.55 -3.17
C ILE A 100 18.64 7.83 -2.54
N VAL A 101 19.04 7.79 -1.27
CA VAL A 101 19.56 8.95 -0.54
C VAL A 101 20.84 9.48 -1.18
N ASP A 102 21.77 8.59 -1.55
CA ASP A 102 23.03 8.99 -2.17
C ASP A 102 22.80 9.69 -3.51
N ARG A 103 21.87 9.18 -4.33
CA ARG A 103 21.47 9.84 -5.57
C ARG A 103 20.80 11.19 -5.31
N LEU A 104 19.87 11.26 -4.36
CA LEU A 104 19.17 12.50 -4.05
C LEU A 104 20.13 13.57 -3.54
N LYS A 105 21.09 13.24 -2.67
CA LYS A 105 22.13 14.17 -2.21
C LYS A 105 22.92 14.75 -3.38
N GLY A 106 23.40 13.91 -4.30
CA GLY A 106 24.12 14.38 -5.48
C GLY A 106 23.29 15.33 -6.35
N VAL A 107 21.98 15.06 -6.52
CA VAL A 107 21.09 15.96 -7.27
C VAL A 107 20.85 17.28 -6.52
N ILE A 108 20.70 17.24 -5.20
CA ILE A 108 20.53 18.45 -4.37
C ILE A 108 21.78 19.35 -4.44
N GLU A 109 22.96 18.76 -4.39
CA GLU A 109 24.24 19.48 -4.50
C GLU A 109 24.44 20.12 -5.88
N ASP A 110 23.96 19.45 -6.95
CA ASP A 110 24.03 19.94 -8.33
C ASP A 110 22.96 21.03 -8.61
N ASP A 111 21.68 20.69 -8.53
CA ASP A 111 20.57 21.65 -8.59
C ASP A 111 19.27 21.01 -8.04
N PRO A 112 18.74 21.48 -6.90
CA PRO A 112 17.54 20.89 -6.28
C PRO A 112 16.29 21.01 -7.17
N LYS A 113 16.25 21.89 -8.17
CA LYS A 113 15.11 22.00 -9.11
C LYS A 113 14.99 20.82 -10.06
N LYS A 114 16.02 19.97 -10.14
CA LYS A 114 15.98 18.72 -10.91
C LYS A 114 15.19 17.61 -10.22
N ILE A 115 14.73 17.83 -8.99
CA ILE A 115 13.93 16.86 -8.24
C ILE A 115 12.44 17.08 -8.52
N LEU A 116 11.80 16.04 -9.06
CA LEU A 116 10.35 15.94 -9.15
C LEU A 116 9.86 14.91 -8.15
N LEU A 117 9.06 15.35 -7.18
CA LEU A 117 8.26 14.47 -6.34
C LEU A 117 6.84 14.42 -6.90
N GLN A 118 6.51 13.34 -7.59
CA GLN A 118 5.16 13.08 -8.05
C GLN A 118 4.47 12.13 -7.07
N GLY A 119 3.53 12.66 -6.30
CA GLY A 119 2.54 11.84 -5.62
C GLY A 119 1.49 11.37 -6.62
N THR A 120 0.97 10.16 -6.44
CA THR A 120 -0.30 9.75 -7.04
C THR A 120 -1.39 9.90 -5.99
N THR A 121 -2.34 10.79 -6.27
CA THR A 121 -3.69 10.78 -5.70
C THR A 121 -4.68 10.48 -6.80
#